data_AF-A0A7Y8IW01-F1
#
_entry.id   AF-A0A7Y8IW01-F1
#
_cell.length_a   1.000
_cell.length_b   1.000
_cell.length_c   1.000
_cell.angle_alpha   90.00
_cell.angle_beta   90.00
_cell.angle_gamma   90.00
#
_symmetry.space_group_name_H-M   'P 1'
#
loop_
_entity.id
_entity.type
_entity.pdbx_description
1 polymer ?
#
loop_
_entity_poly.entity_id
_entity_poly.type
_entity_poly.pdbx_seq_one_letter_code
_entity_poly.pdbx_strand_id
1 'polypeptide(L)'
;MKQWYEELFENYGMKYDNETFVQGTIGECDFIEKEIEYNQATRILDIGCGTGRHSIELAKRGYTVVGIDLSDSLLKRAKEKASEQKLQVIFQKHDARNLSFLHEFNLVIMICEGAFPLMETDEMNFQILQNAANALLP
;
A
#
# COMPACT_ATOMS: atom_id res chain seq x y z
N MET A 1 -5.79 11.38 -22.15
CA MET A 1 -6.17 12.42 -21.16
C MET A 1 -5.95 11.75 -19.81
N LYS A 2 -5.16 12.33 -18.91
CA LYS A 2 -4.95 11.75 -17.56
C LYS A 2 -6.30 11.74 -16.82
N GLN A 3 -6.54 10.72 -16.02
CA GLN A 3 -7.75 10.72 -15.19
C GLN A 3 -7.61 11.75 -14.06
N TRP A 4 -8.72 12.33 -13.60
CA TRP A 4 -8.71 13.44 -12.63
C TRP A 4 -8.00 13.07 -11.31
N TYR A 5 -8.06 11.80 -10.91
CA TYR A 5 -7.35 11.32 -9.73
C TYR A 5 -5.83 11.26 -9.94
N GLU A 6 -5.34 10.98 -11.16
CA GLU A 6 -3.89 10.95 -11.46
C GLU A 6 -3.26 12.33 -11.29
N GLU A 7 -3.95 13.39 -11.74
CA GLU A 7 -3.49 14.79 -11.58
C GLU A 7 -3.58 15.27 -10.12
N LEU A 8 -4.62 14.83 -9.39
CA LEU A 8 -4.76 15.10 -7.96
C LEU A 8 -3.54 14.54 -7.20
N PHE A 9 -3.23 13.26 -7.38
CA PHE A 9 -2.17 12.57 -6.64
C PHE A 9 -0.75 13.02 -7.02
N GLU A 10 -0.52 13.42 -8.28
CA GLU A 10 0.78 14.00 -8.69
C GLU A 10 1.14 15.28 -7.92
N ASN A 11 0.16 16.18 -7.71
CA ASN A 11 0.39 17.40 -6.94
C ASN A 11 0.33 17.16 -5.42
N TYR A 12 -0.44 16.18 -4.97
CA TYR A 12 -0.62 15.87 -3.55
C TYR A 12 0.60 15.16 -2.95
N GLY A 13 1.30 14.30 -3.70
CA GLY A 13 2.40 13.46 -3.17
C GLY A 13 3.53 14.23 -2.46
N MET A 14 3.82 15.47 -2.88
CA MET A 14 4.82 16.34 -2.24
C MET A 14 4.36 16.92 -0.89
N LYS A 15 3.05 17.14 -0.72
CA LYS A 15 2.46 17.64 0.53
C LYS A 15 2.03 16.52 1.46
N TYR A 16 1.64 15.37 0.90
CA TYR A 16 1.11 14.21 1.61
C TYR A 16 2.00 13.78 2.78
N ASP A 17 3.31 13.67 2.57
CA ASP A 17 4.27 13.27 3.61
C ASP A 17 4.36 14.27 4.79
N ASN A 18 3.90 15.52 4.60
CA ASN A 18 3.88 16.58 5.61
C ASN A 18 2.51 16.74 6.29
N GLU A 19 1.50 15.96 5.89
CA GLU A 19 0.17 16.02 6.49
C GLU A 19 0.17 15.40 7.89
N THR A 20 -0.65 15.97 8.78
CA THR A 20 -0.67 15.58 10.20
C THR A 20 -1.06 14.12 10.43
N PHE A 21 -1.91 13.54 9.57
CA PHE A 21 -2.31 12.14 9.68
C PHE A 21 -1.14 11.16 9.41
N VAL A 22 -0.07 11.58 8.73
CA VAL A 22 1.13 10.74 8.52
C VAL A 22 1.86 10.47 9.83
N GLN A 23 1.67 11.29 10.87
CA GLN A 23 2.27 11.09 12.19
C GLN A 23 1.74 9.82 12.91
N GLY A 24 0.61 9.26 12.46
CA GLY A 24 0.05 8.02 12.99
C GLY A 24 0.75 6.74 12.53
N THR A 25 1.66 6.82 11.55
CA THR A 25 2.24 5.64 10.86
C THR A 25 2.84 4.61 11.82
N ILE A 26 3.57 5.06 12.85
CA ILE A 26 4.20 4.16 13.83
C ILE A 26 3.13 3.38 14.61
N GLY A 27 2.12 4.07 15.15
CA GLY A 27 1.06 3.42 15.92
C GLY A 27 0.17 2.50 15.07
N GLU A 28 -0.07 2.85 13.80
CA GLU A 28 -0.75 1.97 12.85
C GLU A 28 0.06 0.69 12.59
N CYS A 29 1.37 0.80 12.40
CA CYS A 29 2.24 -0.36 12.24
C CYS A 29 2.36 -1.18 13.54
N ASP A 30 2.38 -0.53 14.71
CA ASP A 30 2.38 -1.22 16.01
C ASP A 30 1.12 -2.08 16.18
N PHE A 31 -0.03 -1.56 15.76
CA PHE A 31 -1.28 -2.31 15.74
C PHE A 31 -1.19 -3.52 14.79
N ILE A 32 -0.73 -3.31 13.54
CA ILE A 32 -0.57 -4.39 12.56
C ILE A 32 0.33 -5.50 13.11
N GLU A 33 1.51 -5.14 13.64
CA GLU A 33 2.44 -6.11 14.21
C GLU A 33 1.81 -6.93 15.33
N LYS A 34 1.04 -6.28 16.20
CA LYS A 34 0.33 -6.96 17.27
C LYS A 34 -0.70 -7.96 16.75
N GLU A 35 -1.48 -7.60 15.72
CA GLU A 35 -2.50 -8.47 15.13
C GLU A 35 -1.91 -9.70 14.42
N ILE A 36 -0.70 -9.59 13.89
CA ILE A 36 0.04 -10.73 13.30
C ILE A 36 0.99 -11.40 14.30
N GLU A 37 0.81 -11.16 15.60
CA GLU A 37 1.62 -11.73 16.70
C GLU A 37 3.14 -11.53 16.51
N TYR A 38 3.54 -10.41 15.91
CA TYR A 38 4.92 -10.08 15.57
C TYR A 38 5.61 -11.13 14.69
N ASN A 39 4.84 -11.93 13.95
CA ASN A 39 5.39 -12.97 13.09
C ASN A 39 6.05 -12.35 11.85
N GLN A 40 7.37 -12.14 11.90
CA GLN A 40 8.15 -11.57 10.79
C GLN A 40 8.19 -12.44 9.52
N ALA A 41 7.73 -13.69 9.57
CA ALA A 41 7.53 -14.50 8.37
C ALA A 41 6.29 -14.07 7.56
N THR A 42 5.46 -13.18 8.10
CA THR A 42 4.29 -12.62 7.43
C THR A 42 4.72 -11.83 6.19
N ARG A 43 4.30 -12.30 5.01
CA ARG A 43 4.41 -11.56 3.75
C ARG A 43 3.18 -10.68 3.57
N ILE A 44 3.40 -9.38 3.35
CA ILE A 44 2.37 -8.34 3.38
C ILE A 44 2.18 -7.74 1.98
N LEU A 45 0.92 -7.59 1.55
CA LEU A 45 0.52 -6.77 0.40
C LEU A 45 -0.12 -5.47 0.89
N ASP A 46 0.43 -4.33 0.48
CA ASP A 46 -0.08 -2.99 0.78
C ASP A 46 -0.75 -2.41 -0.48
N ILE A 47 -2.09 -2.41 -0.52
CA ILE A 47 -2.88 -1.98 -1.68
C ILE A 47 -3.22 -0.50 -1.58
N GLY A 48 -2.79 0.28 -2.58
CA GLY A 48 -2.85 1.74 -2.54
C GLY A 48 -1.76 2.31 -1.63
N CYS A 49 -0.52 1.81 -1.76
CA CYS A 49 0.56 2.11 -0.83
C CYS A 49 1.05 3.57 -0.90
N GLY A 50 0.65 4.33 -1.93
CA GLY A 50 1.04 5.72 -2.14
C GLY A 50 2.56 5.93 -2.09
N THR A 51 3.01 6.86 -1.24
CA THR A 51 4.44 7.14 -1.01
C THR A 51 5.13 6.11 -0.10
N GLY A 52 4.46 4.99 0.19
CA GLY A 52 5.02 3.82 0.88
C GLY A 52 5.14 3.96 2.40
N ARG A 53 4.36 4.82 3.06
CA ARG A 53 4.57 5.11 4.50
C ARG A 53 4.53 3.85 5.38
N HIS A 54 3.51 3.00 5.22
CA HIS A 54 3.38 1.73 5.95
C HIS A 54 4.33 0.67 5.39
N SER A 55 4.38 0.53 4.07
CA SER A 55 5.29 -0.41 3.39
C SER A 55 6.75 -0.26 3.86
N ILE A 56 7.25 0.96 3.96
CA ILE A 56 8.62 1.27 4.37
C ILE A 56 8.82 1.00 5.87
N GLU A 57 7.88 1.41 6.71
CA GLU A 57 7.98 1.20 8.15
C GLU A 57 7.91 -0.30 8.52
N LEU A 58 6.99 -1.05 7.91
CA LEU A 58 6.91 -2.51 8.07
C LEU A 58 8.18 -3.20 7.54
N ALA A 59 8.71 -2.79 6.38
CA ALA A 59 9.96 -3.34 5.88
C ALA A 59 11.14 -3.05 6.82
N LYS A 60 11.20 -1.86 7.42
CA LYS A 60 12.20 -1.49 8.43
C LYS A 60 12.11 -2.37 9.69
N ARG A 61 10.92 -2.85 10.03
CA ARG A 61 10.67 -3.77 11.15
C ARG A 61 10.95 -5.25 10.81
N GLY A 62 11.31 -5.55 9.56
CA GLY A 62 11.76 -6.87 9.13
C GLY A 62 10.74 -7.68 8.32
N TYR A 63 9.57 -7.12 7.99
CA TYR A 63 8.58 -7.80 7.18
C TYR A 63 8.92 -7.76 5.69
N THR A 64 8.49 -8.78 4.94
CA THR A 64 8.54 -8.76 3.48
C THR A 64 7.28 -8.07 2.95
N VAL A 65 7.45 -6.89 2.35
CA VAL A 65 6.31 -6.09 1.86
C VAL A 65 6.35 -5.89 0.35
N VAL A 66 5.20 -6.08 -0.28
CA VAL A 66 4.91 -5.66 -1.65
C VAL A 66 3.88 -4.53 -1.59
N GLY A 67 4.25 -3.33 -2.03
CA GLY A 67 3.35 -2.20 -2.16
C GLY A 67 2.88 -2.05 -3.61
N ILE A 68 1.58 -1.87 -3.80
CA ILE A 68 1.00 -1.56 -5.12
C ILE A 68 0.25 -0.25 -5.09
N ASP A 69 0.34 0.50 -6.19
CA ASP A 69 -0.42 1.72 -6.39
C ASP A 69 -0.69 1.94 -7.89
N LEU A 70 -1.71 2.71 -8.22
CA LEU A 70 -2.03 3.07 -9.60
C LEU A 70 -1.14 4.22 -10.12
N SER A 71 -0.60 5.05 -9.20
CA SER A 71 0.16 6.25 -9.53
C SER A 71 1.67 6.01 -9.64
N ASP A 72 2.22 6.20 -10.85
CA ASP A 72 3.66 6.12 -11.09
C ASP A 72 4.46 7.15 -10.26
N SER A 73 3.91 8.35 -10.05
CA SER A 73 4.61 9.40 -9.32
C SER A 73 4.76 9.06 -7.83
N LEU A 74 3.71 8.49 -7.22
CA LEU A 74 3.73 8.05 -5.83
C LEU A 74 4.68 6.86 -5.66
N LEU A 75 4.64 5.88 -6.55
CA LEU A 75 5.55 4.73 -6.53
C LEU A 75 7.01 5.15 -6.73
N LYS A 76 7.28 6.14 -7.58
CA LYS A 76 8.63 6.69 -7.73
C LYS A 76 9.11 7.26 -6.39
N ARG A 77 8.28 8.07 -5.72
CA ARG A 77 8.62 8.63 -4.41
C ARG A 77 8.80 7.55 -3.34
N ALA A 78 7.96 6.51 -3.33
CA ALA A 78 8.09 5.38 -2.41
C ALA A 78 9.43 4.65 -2.59
N LYS A 79 9.83 4.39 -3.83
CA LYS A 79 11.13 3.78 -4.18
C LYS A 79 12.31 4.65 -3.74
N GLU A 80 12.25 5.97 -3.96
CA GLU A 80 13.27 6.91 -3.49
C GLU A 80 13.41 6.87 -1.96
N LYS A 81 12.31 6.98 -1.21
CA LYS A 81 12.30 6.93 0.26
C LYS A 81 12.82 5.61 0.82
N ALA A 82 12.48 4.49 0.20
CA ALA A 82 13.01 3.18 0.59
C ALA A 82 14.51 3.08 0.33
N SER A 83 14.98 3.57 -0.82
CA SER A 83 16.40 3.59 -1.18
C SER A 83 17.24 4.48 -0.26
N GLU A 84 16.73 5.66 0.12
CA GLU A 84 17.38 6.57 1.09
C GLU A 84 17.65 5.87 2.43
N GLN A 85 16.74 4.98 2.83
CA GLN A 85 16.84 4.18 4.06
C GLN A 85 17.53 2.83 3.86
N LYS A 86 17.99 2.51 2.64
CA LYS A 86 18.62 1.24 2.26
C LYS A 86 17.72 0.02 2.54
N LEU A 87 16.41 0.19 2.39
CA LEU A 87 15.42 -0.86 2.58
C LEU A 87 15.08 -1.53 1.25
N GLN A 88 14.84 -2.84 1.28
CA GLN A 88 14.39 -3.62 0.13
C GLN A 88 12.87 -3.78 0.21
N VAL A 89 12.15 -2.96 -0.56
CA VAL A 89 10.69 -3.01 -0.66
C VAL A 89 10.30 -3.11 -2.13
N ILE A 90 9.36 -4.02 -2.44
CA ILE A 90 8.90 -4.21 -3.81
C ILE A 90 7.72 -3.28 -4.07
N PHE A 91 7.89 -2.31 -4.97
CA PHE A 91 6.83 -1.38 -5.37
C PHE A 91 6.45 -1.57 -6.84
N GLN A 92 5.19 -1.91 -7.08
CA GLN A 92 4.67 -2.27 -8.42
C GLN A 92 3.46 -1.40 -8.80
N LYS A 93 3.39 -1.03 -10.08
CA LYS A 93 2.23 -0.33 -10.61
C LYS A 93 1.14 -1.35 -10.95
N HIS A 94 0.03 -1.30 -10.23
CA HIS A 94 -1.13 -2.13 -10.50
C HIS A 94 -2.44 -1.38 -10.26
N ASP A 95 -3.44 -1.73 -11.05
CA ASP A 95 -4.83 -1.42 -10.74
C ASP A 95 -5.34 -2.49 -9.77
N ALA A 96 -5.78 -2.08 -8.57
CA ALA A 96 -6.29 -2.99 -7.55
C ALA A 96 -7.54 -3.78 -8.00
N ARG A 97 -8.26 -3.30 -9.02
CA ARG A 97 -9.39 -4.02 -9.66
C ARG A 97 -8.93 -5.13 -10.59
N ASN A 98 -7.66 -5.18 -10.97
CA ASN A 98 -7.08 -6.18 -11.85
C ASN A 98 -5.73 -6.68 -11.32
N LEU A 99 -5.77 -7.48 -10.25
CA LEU A 99 -4.60 -8.13 -9.67
C LEU A 99 -4.53 -9.59 -10.08
N SER A 100 -3.31 -10.08 -10.29
CA SER A 100 -3.03 -11.48 -10.65
C SER A 100 -2.39 -12.28 -9.51
N PHE A 101 -2.25 -11.67 -8.34
CA PHE A 101 -1.75 -12.37 -7.15
C PHE A 101 -2.76 -13.42 -6.69
N LEU A 102 -2.27 -14.63 -6.45
CA LEU A 102 -3.07 -15.77 -6.00
C LEU A 102 -2.34 -16.50 -4.88
N HIS A 103 -2.91 -16.54 -3.68
CA HIS A 103 -2.38 -17.30 -2.54
C HIS A 103 -0.91 -16.98 -2.23
N GLU A 104 -0.62 -15.69 -2.10
CA GLU A 104 0.75 -15.18 -2.06
C GLU A 104 1.09 -14.48 -0.75
N PHE A 105 0.09 -13.97 -0.03
CA PHE A 105 0.28 -13.09 1.11
C PHE A 105 -0.40 -13.63 2.36
N ASN A 106 0.25 -13.44 3.51
CA ASN A 106 -0.33 -13.75 4.82
C ASN A 106 -1.27 -12.62 5.28
N LEU A 107 -0.98 -11.39 4.86
CA LEU A 107 -1.74 -10.20 5.22
C LEU A 107 -1.88 -9.27 4.01
N VAL A 108 -3.07 -8.72 3.83
CA VAL A 108 -3.36 -7.64 2.89
C VAL A 108 -3.85 -6.43 3.68
N ILE A 109 -3.25 -5.26 3.46
CA ILE A 109 -3.62 -4.00 4.11
C ILE A 109 -4.08 -2.97 3.06
N MET A 110 -5.05 -2.14 3.48
CA MET A 110 -5.58 -0.98 2.74
C MET A 110 -5.85 0.12 3.77
N ILE A 111 -4.90 1.04 3.99
CA ILE A 111 -4.95 1.98 5.13
C ILE A 111 -4.96 3.43 4.64
N CYS A 112 -5.72 4.30 5.32
CA CYS A 112 -5.87 5.74 5.04
C CYS A 112 -6.20 6.04 3.58
N GLU A 113 -7.38 5.60 3.16
CA GLU A 113 -7.86 5.82 1.79
C GLU A 113 -6.96 5.19 0.73
N GLY A 114 -6.37 4.01 1.01
CA GLY A 114 -5.47 3.30 0.10
C GLY A 114 -6.06 3.11 -1.30
N ALA A 115 -6.96 2.15 -1.48
CA ALA A 115 -7.68 1.96 -2.76
C ALA A 115 -9.20 1.86 -2.57
N PHE A 116 -9.64 1.35 -1.42
CA PHE A 116 -11.05 1.21 -1.06
C PHE A 116 -11.47 2.31 -0.07
N PRO A 117 -12.68 2.89 -0.17
CA PRO A 117 -13.71 2.69 -1.19
C PRO A 117 -13.73 3.81 -2.24
N LEU A 118 -12.59 4.19 -2.81
CA LEU A 118 -12.48 5.41 -3.63
C LEU A 118 -13.10 5.30 -5.04
N MET A 119 -13.66 4.14 -5.41
CA MET A 119 -14.19 3.91 -6.75
C MET A 119 -15.60 4.49 -6.93
N GLU A 120 -15.95 4.80 -8.18
CA GLU A 120 -17.24 5.39 -8.57
C GLU A 120 -18.44 4.47 -8.30
N THR A 121 -18.23 3.15 -8.25
CA THR A 121 -19.29 2.14 -8.10
C THR A 121 -18.94 1.10 -7.04
N ASP A 122 -19.98 0.55 -6.42
CA ASP A 122 -19.84 -0.54 -5.44
C ASP A 122 -19.26 -1.80 -6.09
N GLU A 123 -19.56 -2.06 -7.36
CA GLU A 123 -18.99 -3.19 -8.12
C GLU A 123 -17.47 -3.06 -8.27
N MET A 124 -16.97 -1.85 -8.54
CA MET A 124 -15.53 -1.59 -8.62
C MET A 124 -14.86 -1.75 -7.26
N ASN A 125 -15.49 -1.25 -6.20
CA ASN A 125 -15.01 -1.44 -4.83
C ASN A 125 -15.01 -2.93 -4.43
N PHE A 126 -16.06 -3.66 -4.78
CA PHE A 126 -16.16 -5.10 -4.55
C PHE A 126 -15.05 -5.87 -5.30
N GLN A 127 -14.72 -5.49 -6.53
CA GLN A 127 -13.63 -6.12 -7.28
C GLN A 127 -12.27 -5.98 -6.56
N ILE A 128 -12.01 -4.84 -5.92
CA ILE A 128 -10.79 -4.65 -5.12
C ILE A 128 -10.78 -5.63 -3.94
N LEU A 129 -11.89 -5.76 -3.21
CA LEU A 129 -12.00 -6.70 -2.09
C LEU A 129 -11.87 -8.15 -2.54
N GLN A 130 -12.46 -8.52 -3.68
CA GLN A 130 -12.34 -9.86 -4.26
C GLN A 130 -10.89 -10.18 -4.62
N ASN A 131 -10.16 -9.24 -5.21
CA ASN A 131 -8.76 -9.43 -5.56
C ASN A 131 -7.86 -9.49 -4.32
N ALA A 132 -8.12 -8.65 -3.32
CA ALA A 132 -7.44 -8.71 -2.02
C ALA A 132 -7.64 -10.09 -1.36
N ALA A 133 -8.86 -10.62 -1.38
CA ALA A 133 -9.16 -11.95 -0.87
C ALA A 133 -8.44 -13.06 -1.64
N ASN A 134 -8.39 -12.98 -2.98
CA ASN A 134 -7.68 -13.97 -3.81
C ASN A 134 -6.16 -13.98 -3.56
N ALA A 135 -5.59 -12.83 -3.23
CA ALA A 135 -4.16 -12.69 -2.95
C ALA A 135 -3.76 -13.35 -1.60
N LEU A 136 -4.70 -13.53 -0.68
CA LEU A 136 -4.45 -14.17 0.61
C LEU A 136 -4.20 -15.67 0.46
N LEU A 137 -3.28 -16.18 1.27
CA LEU A 137 -3.09 -17.62 1.47
C LEU A 137 -4.39 -18.27 1.99
N PRO A 138 -4.67 -19.55 1.64
CA PRO A 138 -5.87 -20.26 2.07
C PRO A 138 -5.98 -20.46 3.59
#